data_AF-A0A327KXW5-F1
#
_entry.id   AF-A0A327KXW5-F1
#
_cell.length_a   1.000
_cell.length_b   1.000
_cell.length_c   1.000
_cell.angle_alpha   90.00
_cell.angle_beta   90.00
_cell.angle_gamma   90.00
#
_symmetry.space_group_name_H-M   'P 1'
#
loop_
_entity.id
_entity.type
_entity.pdbx_description
1 polymer ?
#
loop_
_entity_poly.entity_id
_entity_poly.type
_entity_poly.pdbx_seq_one_letter_code
_entity_poly.pdbx_strand_id
1 'polypeptide(L)'
;MTGFARSQGTSGPYSFAWEIKSVNAKGLDLRLRMPPGWDAVEPPARARAAEALTRGTVYANLTVDRPGAQPVVRVNEAVLSAVLSTLKGLRGRVEAEPPRLDGILAIKGVVEVAEADESEDERR
;
A
#
# COMPACT_ATOMS: atom_id res chain seq x y z
N MET A 1 -18.99 20.58 -7.40
CA MET A 1 -17.62 20.13 -7.03
C MET A 1 -16.94 21.34 -6.44
N THR A 2 -16.46 21.35 -5.18
CA THR A 2 -15.97 22.62 -4.60
C THR A 2 -14.70 22.41 -3.81
N GLY A 3 -13.57 22.57 -4.51
CA GLY A 3 -12.19 22.58 -4.00
C GLY A 3 -11.41 21.34 -4.46
N PHE A 4 -10.31 21.58 -5.17
CA PHE A 4 -9.24 20.62 -5.36
C PHE A 4 -7.92 21.31 -5.03
N ALA A 5 -7.06 20.63 -4.27
CA ALA A 5 -5.72 21.10 -3.98
C ALA A 5 -4.76 19.91 -4.01
N ARG A 6 -3.55 20.15 -4.48
CA ARG A 6 -2.44 19.21 -4.38
C ARG A 6 -1.23 19.94 -3.81
N SER A 7 -0.59 19.34 -2.84
CA SER A 7 0.67 19.82 -2.26
C SER A 7 1.65 18.66 -2.19
N GLN A 8 2.92 18.91 -2.46
CA GLN A 8 3.95 17.87 -2.45
C GLN A 8 5.21 18.40 -1.80
N GLY A 9 6.03 17.48 -1.29
CA GLY A 9 7.27 17.81 -0.60
C GLY A 9 8.18 16.60 -0.44
N THR A 10 9.29 16.82 0.23
CA THR A 10 10.25 15.77 0.60
C THR A 10 10.55 15.85 2.09
N SER A 11 10.84 14.70 2.69
CA SER A 11 11.28 14.58 4.08
C SER A 11 12.26 13.42 4.18
N GLY A 12 13.54 13.74 4.39
CA GLY A 12 14.61 12.74 4.34
C GLY A 12 14.64 12.00 3.00
N PRO A 13 14.62 10.65 2.98
CA PRO A 13 14.61 9.87 1.74
C PRO A 13 13.23 9.75 1.09
N TYR A 14 12.19 10.33 1.71
CA TYR A 14 10.81 10.20 1.24
C TYR A 14 10.37 11.42 0.44
N SER A 15 9.65 11.18 -0.64
CA SER A 15 8.81 12.18 -1.31
C SER A 15 7.35 11.90 -0.98
N PHE A 16 6.58 12.94 -0.71
CA PHE A 16 5.16 12.80 -0.38
C PHE A 16 4.29 13.76 -1.17
N ALA A 17 3.03 13.39 -1.37
CA ALA A 17 2.01 14.28 -1.91
C ALA A 17 0.68 14.13 -1.18
N TRP A 18 0.07 15.27 -0.87
CA TRP A 18 -1.31 15.39 -0.43
C TRP A 18 -2.19 15.79 -1.60
N GLU A 19 -3.26 15.05 -1.81
CA GLU A 19 -4.34 15.43 -2.71
C GLU A 19 -5.63 15.59 -1.93
N ILE A 20 -6.27 16.75 -2.06
CA ILE A 20 -7.46 17.11 -1.31
C ILE A 20 -8.56 17.48 -2.29
N LYS A 21 -9.73 16.87 -2.11
CA LYS A 21 -10.98 17.18 -2.82
C LYS A 21 -12.03 17.51 -1.79
N SER A 22 -12.78 18.59 -2.01
CA SER A 22 -13.90 18.95 -1.15
C SER A 22 -15.19 19.12 -1.93
N VAL A 23 -16.30 18.89 -1.24
CA VAL A 23 -17.65 19.13 -1.72
C VAL A 23 -18.45 19.85 -0.64
N ASN A 24 -19.33 20.74 -1.07
CA ASN A 24 -20.24 21.44 -0.16
C ASN A 24 -21.24 20.43 0.42
N ALA A 25 -21.21 20.25 1.73
CA ALA A 25 -22.09 19.36 2.48
C ALA A 25 -22.46 20.02 3.82
N LYS A 26 -23.56 19.56 4.43
CA LYS A 26 -23.99 20.01 5.75
C LYS A 26 -23.11 19.33 6.81
N GLY A 27 -22.44 20.12 7.65
CA GLY A 27 -21.48 19.62 8.63
C GLY A 27 -20.11 19.32 8.02
N LEU A 28 -19.15 18.92 8.86
CA LEU A 28 -17.80 18.54 8.45
C LEU A 28 -17.64 17.01 8.47
N ASP A 29 -17.29 16.42 7.33
CA ASP A 29 -16.94 15.01 7.19
C ASP A 29 -15.52 14.89 6.60
N LEU A 30 -14.58 14.35 7.37
CA LEU A 30 -13.18 14.21 6.98
C LEU A 30 -12.86 12.74 6.66
N ARG A 31 -12.54 12.48 5.40
CA ARG A 31 -12.15 11.17 4.87
C ARG A 31 -10.68 11.21 4.48
N LEU A 32 -9.84 10.68 5.36
CA LEU A 32 -8.40 10.63 5.19
C LEU A 32 -8.01 9.22 4.74
N ARG A 33 -7.09 9.12 3.77
CA ARG A 33 -6.48 7.85 3.36
C ARG A 33 -4.97 7.97 3.48
N MET A 34 -4.38 7.13 4.31
CA MET A 34 -2.93 7.01 4.47
C MET A 34 -2.40 5.83 3.65
N PRO A 35 -1.16 5.89 3.17
CA PRO A 35 -0.47 4.73 2.64
C PRO A 35 -0.11 3.76 3.80
N PRO A 36 0.11 2.47 3.51
CA PRO A 36 0.54 1.50 4.52
C PRO A 36 1.75 1.98 5.31
N GLY A 37 1.75 1.77 6.63
CA GLY A 37 2.85 2.17 7.51
C GLY A 37 2.85 3.65 7.94
N TRP A 38 1.92 4.47 7.43
CA TRP A 38 1.83 5.90 7.75
C TRP A 38 0.54 6.27 8.52
N ASP A 39 -0.11 5.31 9.16
CA ASP A 39 -1.37 5.52 9.90
C ASP A 39 -1.24 6.56 11.02
N ALA A 40 -0.04 6.70 11.61
CA ALA A 40 0.27 7.69 12.63
C ALA A 40 0.13 9.15 12.16
N VAL A 41 0.12 9.41 10.86
CA VAL A 41 -0.10 10.76 10.29
C VAL A 41 -1.58 11.15 10.33
N GLU A 42 -2.50 10.18 10.37
CA GLU A 42 -3.93 10.46 10.29
C GLU A 42 -4.45 11.30 11.48
N PRO A 43 -4.20 10.94 12.75
CA PRO A 43 -4.72 11.70 13.89
C PRO A 43 -4.33 13.19 13.89
N PRO A 44 -3.04 13.57 13.72
CA PRO A 44 -2.67 14.98 13.69
C PRO A 44 -3.20 15.70 12.45
N ALA A 45 -3.26 15.05 11.28
CA ALA A 45 -3.85 15.64 10.08
C ALA A 45 -5.34 15.94 10.26
N ARG A 46 -6.09 15.02 10.89
CA ARG A 46 -7.51 15.19 11.23
C ARG A 46 -7.74 16.35 12.17
N ALA A 47 -6.95 16.45 13.24
CA ALA A 47 -7.06 17.54 14.21
C ALA A 47 -6.87 18.91 13.53
N ARG A 48 -5.81 19.06 12.72
CA ARG A 48 -5.53 20.30 11.97
C ARG A 48 -6.63 20.64 10.97
N ALA A 49 -7.18 19.65 10.28
CA ALA A 49 -8.28 19.87 9.35
C ALA A 49 -9.56 20.32 10.08
N ALA A 50 -9.85 19.76 11.26
CA ALA A 50 -11.00 20.17 12.07
C ALA A 50 -10.86 21.58 12.68
N GLU A 51 -9.64 22.06 12.92
CA GLU A 51 -9.38 23.45 13.31
C GLU A 51 -9.61 24.44 12.16
N ALA A 52 -9.22 24.05 10.93
CA ALA A 52 -9.25 24.93 9.77
C ALA A 52 -10.60 24.92 9.02
N LEU A 53 -11.37 23.84 9.11
CA LEU A 53 -12.57 23.61 8.32
C LEU A 53 -13.79 23.45 9.23
N THR A 54 -14.90 24.09 8.87
CA THR A 54 -16.13 24.06 9.67
C THR A 54 -17.29 23.33 8.98
N ARG A 55 -17.20 23.09 7.66
CA ARG A 55 -18.22 22.42 6.87
C ARG A 55 -17.66 21.80 5.58
N GLY A 56 -18.42 20.89 4.99
CA GLY A 56 -18.11 20.18 3.76
C GLY A 56 -17.66 18.75 4.01
N THR A 57 -17.66 17.95 2.95
CA THR A 57 -16.98 16.65 2.95
C THR A 57 -15.63 16.82 2.27
N VAL A 58 -14.58 16.40 2.95
CA VAL A 58 -13.19 16.53 2.49
C VAL A 58 -12.59 15.15 2.36
N TYR A 59 -12.10 14.84 1.17
CA TYR A 59 -11.33 13.65 0.86
C TYR A 59 -9.88 14.07 0.75
N ALA A 60 -9.02 13.60 1.65
CA ALA A 60 -7.58 13.82 1.58
C ALA A 60 -6.85 12.48 1.45
N ASN A 61 -5.98 12.39 0.46
CA ASN A 61 -5.14 11.22 0.20
C ASN A 61 -3.68 11.62 0.36
N LEU A 62 -2.94 10.86 1.17
CA LEU A 62 -1.49 10.95 1.26
C LEU A 62 -0.89 9.83 0.40
N THR A 63 0.07 10.18 -0.44
CA THR A 63 0.98 9.24 -1.08
C THR A 63 2.38 9.51 -0.57
N VAL A 64 3.14 8.45 -0.28
CA VAL A 64 4.54 8.54 0.11
C VAL A 64 5.31 7.53 -0.73
N ASP A 65 6.39 8.01 -1.34
CA ASP A 65 7.31 7.22 -2.14
C ASP A 65 8.72 7.40 -1.58
N ARG A 66 9.59 6.40 -1.76
CA ARG A 66 11.02 6.48 -1.44
C ARG A 66 11.83 6.36 -2.74
N PRO A 67 12.17 7.48 -3.40
CA PRO A 67 12.90 7.43 -4.66
C PRO A 67 14.23 6.67 -4.51
N GLY A 68 14.44 5.65 -5.34
CA GLY A 68 15.68 4.86 -5.36
C GLY A 68 15.72 3.67 -4.40
N ALA A 69 14.62 3.30 -3.74
CA ALA A 69 14.52 2.01 -3.06
C ALA A 69 14.64 0.88 -4.09
N GLN A 70 15.62 -0.02 -3.91
CA GLN A 70 15.74 -1.19 -4.78
C GLN A 70 14.62 -2.18 -4.44
N PRO A 71 13.90 -2.71 -5.45
CA PRO A 71 12.89 -3.74 -5.22
C PRO A 71 13.54 -4.98 -4.64
N VAL A 72 12.97 -5.50 -3.55
CA VAL A 72 13.39 -6.75 -2.93
C VAL A 72 12.44 -7.85 -3.40
N VAL A 73 13.01 -8.88 -4.01
CA VAL A 73 12.26 -10.08 -4.37
C VAL A 73 12.11 -10.94 -3.13
N ARG A 74 10.87 -11.22 -2.73
CA ARG A 74 10.52 -12.13 -1.64
C ARG A 74 9.66 -13.26 -2.15
N VAL A 75 9.77 -14.41 -1.48
CA VAL A 75 8.88 -15.55 -1.71
C VAL A 75 7.82 -15.55 -0.63
N ASN A 76 6.55 -15.58 -1.02
CA ASN A 76 5.45 -15.77 -0.09
C ASN A 76 5.35 -17.26 0.26
N GLU A 77 5.96 -17.65 1.39
CA GLU A 77 6.03 -19.04 1.84
C GLU A 77 4.66 -19.70 2.07
N ALA A 78 3.65 -18.91 2.45
CA ALA A 78 2.30 -19.42 2.65
C ALA A 78 1.65 -19.82 1.31
N VAL A 79 1.77 -18.94 0.30
CA VAL A 79 1.28 -19.22 -1.05
C VAL A 79 2.08 -20.36 -1.69
N LEU A 80 3.40 -20.35 -1.56
CA LEU A 80 4.26 -21.43 -2.05
C LEU A 80 3.87 -22.78 -1.46
N SER A 81 3.67 -22.86 -0.15
CA SER A 81 3.26 -24.09 0.54
C SER A 81 1.89 -24.59 0.05
N ALA A 82 0.93 -23.68 -0.15
CA ALA A 82 -0.38 -24.02 -0.70
C ALA A 82 -0.27 -24.59 -2.12
N VAL A 83 0.52 -23.94 -2.99
CA VAL A 83 0.80 -24.40 -4.35
C VAL A 83 1.43 -25.80 -4.36
N LEU A 84 2.47 -26.02 -3.55
CA LEU A 84 3.15 -27.31 -3.47
C LEU A 84 2.22 -28.42 -2.97
N SER A 85 1.33 -28.12 -2.02
CA SER A 85 0.31 -29.05 -1.54
C SER A 85 -0.69 -29.43 -2.65
N THR A 86 -1.18 -28.44 -3.41
CA THR A 86 -2.07 -28.67 -4.55
C THR A 86 -1.39 -29.52 -5.63
N LEU A 87 -0.14 -29.21 -5.98
CA LEU A 87 0.64 -29.98 -6.95
C LEU A 87 0.81 -31.45 -6.51
N LYS A 88 1.08 -31.68 -5.22
CA LYS A 88 1.16 -33.03 -4.66
C LYS A 88 -0.18 -33.78 -4.78
N GLY A 89 -1.31 -33.10 -4.56
CA GLY A 89 -2.65 -33.68 -4.69
C GLY A 89 -3.09 -33.97 -6.13
N LEU A 90 -2.51 -33.30 -7.11
CA LEU A 90 -2.77 -33.53 -8.55
C LEU A 90 -1.97 -34.72 -9.10
N ARG A 91 -0.89 -35.11 -8.42
CA ARG A 91 -0.01 -36.21 -8.86
C ARG A 91 -0.82 -37.50 -9.01
N GLY A 92 -0.81 -38.07 -10.21
CA GLY A 92 -1.54 -39.29 -10.55
C GLY A 92 -3.03 -39.11 -10.87
N ARG A 93 -3.58 -37.89 -10.74
CA ARG A 93 -4.94 -37.54 -11.22
C ARG A 93 -4.91 -36.96 -12.64
N VAL A 94 -3.78 -36.36 -13.01
CA VAL A 94 -3.55 -35.73 -14.31
C VAL A 94 -2.21 -36.22 -14.83
N GLU A 95 -2.15 -36.53 -16.11
CA GLU A 95 -0.91 -36.81 -16.81
C GLU A 95 -0.24 -35.48 -17.16
N ALA A 96 0.79 -35.13 -16.39
CA ALA A 96 1.54 -33.89 -16.55
C ALA A 96 2.99 -34.11 -16.12
N GLU A 97 3.91 -33.42 -16.79
CA GLU A 97 5.31 -33.40 -16.39
C GLU A 97 5.49 -32.65 -15.05
N PRO A 98 6.55 -32.97 -14.27
CA PRO A 98 6.86 -32.22 -13.06
C PRO A 98 7.03 -30.71 -13.38
N PRO A 99 6.43 -29.82 -12.58
CA PRO A 99 6.56 -28.39 -12.79
C PRO A 99 8.02 -27.96 -12.55
N ARG A 100 8.50 -27.06 -13.41
CA ARG A 100 9.81 -26.44 -13.25
C ARG A 100 9.77 -25.32 -12.20
N LEU A 101 10.91 -25.01 -11.59
CA LEU A 101 11.02 -24.00 -10.53
C LEU A 101 10.58 -22.61 -11.00
N ASP A 102 10.98 -22.20 -12.19
CA ASP A 102 10.52 -20.98 -12.86
C ASP A 102 9.00 -20.96 -13.04
N GLY A 103 8.40 -22.10 -13.42
CA GLY A 103 6.96 -22.26 -13.51
C GLY A 103 6.23 -22.10 -12.17
N ILE A 104 6.83 -22.58 -11.07
CA ILE A 104 6.27 -22.42 -9.72
C ILE A 104 6.40 -20.95 -9.27
N LEU A 105 7.55 -20.33 -9.49
CA LEU A 105 7.82 -18.93 -9.12
C LEU A 105 6.98 -17.94 -9.94
N ALA A 106 6.59 -18.29 -11.16
CA ALA A 106 5.72 -17.48 -12.01
C ALA A 106 4.24 -17.47 -11.55
N ILE A 107 3.86 -18.33 -10.60
CA ILE A 107 2.48 -18.35 -10.08
C ILE A 107 2.22 -17.07 -9.29
N LYS A 108 1.12 -16.40 -9.64
CA LYS A 108 0.71 -15.12 -9.02
C LYS A 108 0.69 -15.25 -7.49
N GLY A 109 1.46 -14.39 -6.83
CA GLY A 109 1.57 -14.34 -5.38
C GLY A 109 2.62 -15.28 -4.78
N VAL A 110 3.35 -16.09 -5.55
CA VAL A 110 4.50 -16.85 -5.04
C VAL A 110 5.72 -15.94 -4.93
N VAL A 111 6.05 -15.22 -6.01
CA VAL A 111 7.07 -14.18 -6.00
C VAL A 111 6.39 -12.83 -5.83
N GLU A 112 6.80 -12.12 -4.79
CA GLU A 112 6.35 -10.77 -4.50
C GLU A 112 7.55 -9.83 -4.65
N VAL A 113 7.36 -8.79 -5.45
CA VAL A 113 8.31 -7.69 -5.53
C VAL A 113 7.81 -6.66 -4.55
N ALA A 114 8.44 -6.61 -3.38
CA ALA A 114 8.18 -5.56 -2.41
C ALA A 114 9.15 -4.42 -2.70
N GLU A 115 8.66 -3.19 -2.67
CA GLU A 115 9.56 -2.08 -2.35
C GLU A 115 10.15 -2.36 -0.97
N ALA A 116 11.42 -2.01 -0.74
CA ALA A 116 12.05 -2.22 0.56
C ALA A 116 11.31 -1.39 1.62
N ASP A 117 10.26 -1.97 2.22
CA ASP A 117 9.64 -1.46 3.43
C ASP A 117 10.66 -1.56 4.56
N GLU A 118 10.79 -0.48 5.33
CA GLU A 118 11.53 -0.49 6.59
C GLU A 118 11.04 -1.69 7.42
N SER A 119 11.99 -2.55 7.81
CA SER A 119 11.78 -3.34 9.04
C SER A 119 11.48 -2.37 10.17
N GLU A 120 10.59 -2.75 11.09
CA GLU A 120 10.14 -1.89 12.20
C GLU A 120 11.28 -1.27 13.02
N ASP A 121 12.49 -1.85 12.95
CA ASP A 121 13.73 -1.38 13.56
C ASP A 121 14.28 -0.07 12.96
N GLU A 122 13.95 0.29 11.73
CA GLU A 122 14.41 1.53 11.08
C GLU A 122 13.47 2.73 11.35
N ARG A 123 12.30 2.51 11.95
CA ARG A 123 11.29 3.56 12.27
C ARG A 123 11.64 4.42 13.51
N ARG A 124 12.87 4.42 14.00
CA ARG A 124 13.29 5.15 15.22
C ARG A 124 13.95 6.49 14.94
#